data_AF-A0A1G3PSS3-F1
#
_entry.id   AF-A0A1G3PSS3-F1
#
_cell.length_a   1.000
_cell.length_b   1.000
_cell.length_c   1.000
_cell.angle_alpha   90.00
_cell.angle_beta   90.00
_cell.angle_gamma   90.00
#
_symmetry.space_group_name_H-M   'P 1'
#
loop_
_entity.id
_entity.type
_entity.pdbx_description
1 polymer ?
#
loop_
_entity_poly.entity_id
_entity_poly.type
_entity_poly.pdbx_seq_one_letter_code
_entity_poly.pdbx_strand_id
1 'polypeptide(L)'
;MYFSISAKTYSDILYAIFEGLKKSIPEPNLSEPQLVANIVYNIPNEINRVSGAIKCGGIFVHQQPFVEYSNMPDPKQKSVEIGDLLLLRSEINNGREISTSAMLLQAKKNDKFPIIPDNENQHYLYAHWPVFKYCKKSGDLTGQQRCINGLDVYNACKYLIFSESYIPFCYPDSNPPAIRRCFFDFIKLPLNTYTAHPSWPYLSSFISFPQELLNFIIGNAGKLYISSPPQNDGNWSGVINDLKTITANHTSVIISRTTGIPHTKRGVSLFFSGDSSCLSFISKDNKQSILISDEPPNVSNLENDIIEEEEGGISIIEFIVDTSDESHTRLRME
;
A
#
# COMPACT_ATOMS: atom_id res chain seq x y z
N MET A 1 2.22 -3.38 23.37
CA MET A 1 3.22 -4.45 23.34
C MET A 1 4.18 -4.06 22.23
N TYR A 2 5.43 -3.75 22.54
CA TYR A 2 6.38 -3.26 21.53
C TYR A 2 7.06 -4.47 20.88
N PHE A 3 6.88 -4.63 19.58
CA PHE A 3 7.70 -5.50 18.75
C PHE A 3 9.15 -5.01 18.85
N SER A 4 10.08 -5.91 19.21
CA SER A 4 11.46 -5.54 19.58
C SER A 4 12.45 -6.22 18.65
N ILE A 5 12.58 -5.69 17.44
CA ILE A 5 13.59 -6.17 16.49
C ILE A 5 15.00 -5.78 16.91
N SER A 6 15.97 -6.63 16.57
CA SER A 6 17.37 -6.29 16.75
C SER A 6 17.73 -5.01 15.97
N ALA A 7 18.66 -4.20 16.49
CA ALA A 7 19.12 -2.99 15.80
C ALA A 7 19.71 -3.29 14.40
N LYS A 8 20.27 -4.49 14.22
CA LYS A 8 20.75 -4.96 12.92
C LYS A 8 19.58 -5.21 11.96
N THR A 9 18.58 -5.99 12.40
CA THR A 9 17.36 -6.25 11.63
C THR A 9 16.66 -4.95 11.22
N TYR A 10 16.58 -3.98 12.14
CA TYR A 10 16.04 -2.65 11.87
C TYR A 10 16.79 -1.96 10.72
N SER A 11 18.13 -1.94 10.78
CA SER A 11 18.97 -1.32 9.75
C SER A 11 18.87 -2.04 8.41
N ASP A 12 18.82 -3.37 8.41
CA ASP A 12 18.73 -4.19 7.21
C ASP A 12 17.39 -3.96 6.49
N ILE A 13 16.27 -3.95 7.22
CA ILE A 13 14.95 -3.63 6.67
C ILE A 13 14.94 -2.23 6.07
N LEU A 14 15.42 -1.24 6.81
CA LEU A 14 15.44 0.14 6.34
C LEU A 14 16.28 0.27 5.06
N TYR A 15 17.44 -0.40 4.99
CA TYR A 15 18.26 -0.45 3.79
C TYR A 15 17.51 -1.01 2.59
N ALA A 16 16.82 -2.14 2.75
CA ALA A 16 16.03 -2.75 1.69
C ALA A 16 14.87 -1.85 1.23
N ILE A 17 14.21 -1.15 2.14
CA ILE A 17 13.19 -0.15 1.78
C ILE A 17 13.80 0.94 0.91
N PHE A 18 14.95 1.50 1.31
CA PHE A 18 15.63 2.54 0.54
C PHE A 18 16.01 2.08 -0.86
N GLU A 19 16.63 0.90 -0.98
CA GLU A 19 17.02 0.34 -2.28
C GLU A 19 15.79 0.03 -3.15
N GLY A 20 14.72 -0.51 -2.57
CA GLY A 20 13.48 -0.80 -3.30
C GLY A 20 12.82 0.48 -3.83
N LEU A 21 12.75 1.53 -3.01
CA LEU A 21 12.20 2.82 -3.43
C LEU A 21 13.07 3.51 -4.48
N LYS A 22 14.40 3.46 -4.34
CA LYS A 22 15.35 3.99 -5.33
C LYS A 22 15.17 3.33 -6.70
N LYS A 23 14.93 2.02 -6.74
CA LYS A 23 14.62 1.30 -7.99
C LYS A 23 13.22 1.61 -8.51
N SER A 24 12.31 2.02 -7.63
CA SER A 24 10.91 2.26 -8.01
C SER A 24 10.68 3.62 -8.66
N ILE A 25 11.54 4.58 -8.34
CA ILE A 25 11.41 5.98 -8.75
C ILE A 25 12.68 6.38 -9.51
N PRO A 26 13.00 5.70 -10.63
CA PRO A 26 14.22 6.00 -11.38
C PRO A 26 14.11 7.34 -12.11
N GLU A 27 12.89 7.77 -12.45
CA GLU A 27 12.64 8.97 -13.24
C GLU A 27 11.42 9.74 -12.70
N PRO A 28 11.47 11.08 -12.66
CA PRO A 28 10.38 11.92 -12.15
C PRO A 28 9.12 11.90 -13.04
N ASN A 29 9.25 11.55 -14.32
CA ASN A 29 8.18 11.66 -15.31
C ASN A 29 7.23 10.45 -15.37
N LEU A 30 7.52 9.36 -14.65
CA LEU A 30 6.68 8.15 -14.68
C LEU A 30 5.29 8.42 -14.10
N SER A 31 4.20 7.94 -14.71
CA SER A 31 2.85 8.15 -14.18
C SER A 31 2.66 7.60 -12.76
N GLU A 32 1.67 8.11 -12.03
CA GLU A 32 1.31 7.62 -10.68
C GLU A 32 1.08 6.08 -10.66
N PRO A 33 0.31 5.49 -11.60
CA PRO A 33 0.18 4.03 -11.68
C PRO A 33 1.51 3.30 -11.92
N GLN A 34 2.41 3.85 -12.74
CA GLN A 34 3.72 3.23 -12.98
C GLN A 34 4.61 3.27 -11.73
N LEU A 35 4.57 4.36 -10.97
CA LEU A 35 5.28 4.46 -9.70
C LEU A 35 4.78 3.42 -8.70
N VAL A 36 3.45 3.23 -8.60
CA VAL A 36 2.86 2.19 -7.75
C VAL A 36 3.25 0.79 -8.22
N ALA A 37 3.18 0.50 -9.52
CA ALA A 37 3.62 -0.77 -10.09
C ALA A 37 5.08 -1.10 -9.73
N ASN A 38 5.95 -0.11 -9.84
CA ASN A 38 7.36 -0.27 -9.51
C ASN A 38 7.57 -0.50 -8.01
N ILE A 39 6.84 0.20 -7.12
CA ILE A 39 6.91 0.00 -5.66
C ILE A 39 6.48 -1.43 -5.29
N VAL A 40 5.35 -1.87 -5.84
CA VAL A 40 4.80 -3.22 -5.63
C VAL A 40 5.76 -4.30 -6.11
N TYR A 41 6.54 -4.03 -7.16
CA TYR A 41 7.56 -4.96 -7.65
C TYR A 41 8.82 -4.95 -6.79
N ASN A 42 9.45 -3.79 -6.59
CA ASN A 42 10.79 -3.70 -6.05
C ASN A 42 10.86 -3.86 -4.52
N ILE A 43 9.87 -3.36 -3.76
CA ILE A 43 9.91 -3.43 -2.30
C ILE A 43 9.90 -4.88 -1.80
N PRO A 44 8.99 -5.77 -2.25
CA PRO A 44 9.04 -7.17 -1.87
C PRO A 44 10.37 -7.84 -2.18
N ASN A 45 10.93 -7.56 -3.36
CA ASN A 45 12.19 -8.16 -3.81
C ASN A 45 13.39 -7.75 -2.95
N GLU A 46 13.48 -6.49 -2.53
CA GLU A 46 14.58 -6.05 -1.66
C GLU A 46 14.40 -6.53 -0.22
N ILE A 47 13.17 -6.50 0.33
CA ILE A 47 12.90 -6.95 1.70
C ILE A 47 13.25 -8.43 1.88
N ASN A 48 12.84 -9.28 0.93
CA ASN A 48 13.10 -10.72 0.99
C ASN A 48 14.59 -11.09 0.85
N ARG A 49 15.46 -10.16 0.41
CA ARG A 49 16.91 -10.40 0.34
C ARG A 49 17.62 -10.22 1.67
N VAL A 50 17.04 -9.43 2.58
CA VAL A 50 17.75 -8.97 3.79
C VAL A 50 17.15 -9.51 5.08
N SER A 51 15.89 -9.98 5.07
CA SER A 51 15.20 -10.44 6.27
C SER A 51 14.70 -11.87 6.13
N GLY A 52 15.17 -12.77 6.99
CA GLY A 52 14.59 -14.10 7.14
C GLY A 52 13.33 -14.11 8.04
N ALA A 53 13.17 -13.09 8.88
CA ALA A 53 12.04 -12.94 9.79
C ALA A 53 10.83 -12.26 9.13
N ILE A 54 11.01 -11.64 7.97
CA ILE A 54 9.96 -10.95 7.23
C ILE A 54 9.88 -11.53 5.84
N LYS A 55 8.68 -11.94 5.47
CA LYS A 55 8.35 -12.29 4.10
C LYS A 55 7.49 -11.19 3.51
N CYS A 56 7.71 -10.86 2.25
CA CYS A 56 7.00 -9.79 1.57
C CYS A 56 6.53 -10.25 0.19
N GLY A 57 5.29 -9.96 -0.15
CA GLY A 57 4.71 -10.21 -1.48
C GLY A 57 3.98 -8.98 -2.00
N GLY A 58 3.89 -8.82 -3.31
CA GLY A 58 3.20 -7.70 -3.96
C GLY A 58 2.32 -8.16 -5.11
N ILE A 59 1.11 -7.61 -5.20
CA ILE A 59 0.21 -7.74 -6.35
C ILE A 59 0.00 -6.35 -6.95
N PHE A 60 0.24 -6.19 -8.25
CA PHE A 60 -0.15 -4.95 -8.94
C PHE A 60 -1.46 -5.16 -9.71
N VAL A 61 -2.37 -4.20 -9.55
CA VAL A 61 -3.63 -4.09 -10.30
C VAL A 61 -3.75 -2.66 -10.83
N HIS A 62 -4.03 -2.53 -12.13
CA HIS A 62 -4.15 -1.23 -12.80
C HIS A 62 -5.50 -0.53 -12.54
N GLN A 63 -6.59 -1.27 -12.42
CA GLN A 63 -7.94 -0.70 -12.21
C GLN A 63 -8.32 -0.73 -10.74
N GLN A 64 -8.98 0.34 -10.26
CA GLN A 64 -9.34 0.55 -8.85
C GLN A 64 -10.84 0.45 -8.60
N PRO A 65 -11.31 -0.05 -7.44
CA PRO A 65 -12.72 0.05 -7.10
C PRO A 65 -13.08 1.52 -6.86
N PHE A 66 -14.10 1.97 -7.59
CA PHE A 66 -14.67 3.29 -7.43
C PHE A 66 -15.78 3.30 -6.39
N VAL A 67 -15.90 4.42 -5.68
CA VAL A 67 -16.93 4.66 -4.68
C VAL A 67 -17.65 5.98 -4.94
N GLU A 68 -18.91 6.03 -4.54
CA GLU A 68 -19.72 7.24 -4.52
C GLU A 68 -20.27 7.50 -3.12
N TYR A 69 -20.46 8.76 -2.75
CA TYR A 69 -21.04 9.15 -1.47
C TYR A 69 -21.94 10.37 -1.65
N SER A 70 -22.88 10.55 -0.72
CA SER A 70 -23.79 11.70 -0.75
C SER A 70 -23.05 13.00 -0.50
N ASN A 71 -23.45 14.08 -1.19
CA ASN A 71 -22.91 15.43 -1.02
C ASN A 71 -21.41 15.54 -1.38
N MET A 72 -20.99 14.92 -2.48
CA MET A 72 -19.66 15.19 -3.06
C MET A 72 -19.44 16.69 -3.28
N PRO A 73 -18.29 17.25 -2.86
CA PRO A 73 -17.95 18.66 -3.06
C PRO A 73 -18.10 19.14 -4.52
N ASP A 74 -17.57 18.38 -5.48
CA ASP A 74 -17.83 18.58 -6.91
C ASP A 74 -18.92 17.62 -7.39
N PRO A 75 -20.15 18.11 -7.66
CA PRO A 75 -21.26 17.27 -8.12
C PRO A 75 -21.10 16.77 -9.57
N LYS A 76 -20.13 17.28 -10.35
CA LYS A 76 -19.90 16.83 -11.73
C LYS A 76 -19.20 15.47 -11.77
N GLN A 77 -18.28 15.23 -10.83
CA GLN A 77 -17.64 13.94 -10.67
C GLN A 77 -18.54 13.03 -9.82
N LYS A 78 -18.92 11.88 -10.37
CA LYS A 78 -19.91 10.97 -9.75
C LYS A 78 -19.31 9.90 -8.86
N SER A 79 -18.01 9.65 -9.00
CA SER A 79 -17.28 8.63 -8.28
C SER A 79 -15.80 8.97 -8.21
N VAL A 80 -15.15 8.43 -7.19
CA VAL A 80 -13.71 8.56 -6.94
C VAL A 80 -13.14 7.18 -6.64
N GLU A 81 -11.83 7.01 -6.83
CA GLU A 81 -11.16 5.76 -6.47
C GLU A 81 -11.07 5.63 -4.95
N ILE A 82 -11.10 4.41 -4.42
CA ILE A 82 -10.94 4.24 -2.98
C ILE A 82 -9.48 4.40 -2.54
N GLY A 83 -8.51 4.13 -3.40
CA GLY A 83 -7.09 4.06 -3.06
C GLY A 83 -6.25 3.37 -4.12
N ASP A 84 -4.98 3.76 -4.24
CA ASP A 84 -4.03 3.20 -5.21
C ASP A 84 -3.27 1.98 -4.69
N LEU A 85 -2.91 1.97 -3.41
CA LEU A 85 -2.06 0.95 -2.80
C LEU A 85 -2.55 0.57 -1.41
N LEU A 86 -2.73 -0.73 -1.18
CA LEU A 86 -3.06 -1.30 0.11
C LEU A 86 -1.85 -2.03 0.70
N LEU A 87 -1.37 -1.58 1.85
CA LEU A 87 -0.38 -2.30 2.65
C LEU A 87 -1.10 -3.22 3.63
N LEU A 88 -0.68 -4.47 3.70
CA LEU A 88 -1.14 -5.47 4.67
C LEU A 88 0.04 -5.95 5.50
N ARG A 89 -0.16 -6.12 6.80
CA ARG A 89 0.80 -6.74 7.70
C ARG A 89 0.11 -7.81 8.54
N SER A 90 0.76 -8.96 8.64
CA SER A 90 0.36 -10.07 9.49
C SER A 90 1.52 -10.40 10.43
N GLU A 91 1.30 -10.29 11.73
CA GLU A 91 2.25 -10.70 12.76
C GLU A 91 2.00 -12.15 13.12
N ILE A 92 3.02 -12.98 12.95
CA ILE A 92 3.00 -14.39 13.27
C ILE A 92 3.89 -14.64 14.48
N ASN A 93 3.41 -15.42 15.44
CA ASN A 93 4.22 -15.88 16.56
C ASN A 93 3.95 -17.38 16.75
N ASN A 94 5.02 -18.17 16.69
CA ASN A 94 4.96 -19.64 16.77
C ASN A 94 3.94 -20.24 15.78
N GLY A 95 3.94 -19.72 14.54
CA GLY A 95 3.04 -20.16 13.47
C GLY A 95 1.58 -19.72 13.63
N ARG A 96 1.25 -18.85 14.58
CA ARG A 96 -0.11 -18.31 14.78
C ARG A 96 -0.16 -16.83 14.46
N GLU A 97 -1.21 -16.40 13.75
CA GLU A 97 -1.50 -14.99 13.54
C GLU A 97 -1.92 -14.33 14.86
N ILE A 98 -1.15 -13.32 15.27
CA ILE A 98 -1.35 -12.56 16.52
C ILE A 98 -2.07 -11.25 16.23
N SER A 99 -1.71 -10.58 15.14
CA SER A 99 -2.32 -9.31 14.76
C SER A 99 -2.25 -9.10 13.26
N THR A 100 -3.25 -8.41 12.73
CA THR A 100 -3.29 -7.97 11.33
C THR A 100 -3.56 -6.48 11.27
N SER A 101 -2.75 -5.74 10.52
CA SER A 101 -2.92 -4.31 10.27
C SER A 101 -2.91 -4.01 8.79
N ALA A 102 -3.58 -2.92 8.43
CA ALA A 102 -3.65 -2.46 7.05
C ALA A 102 -3.44 -0.94 6.98
N MET A 103 -3.01 -0.46 5.82
CA MET A 103 -2.93 0.96 5.50
C MET A 103 -3.27 1.18 4.03
N LEU A 104 -4.24 2.02 3.76
CA LEU A 104 -4.68 2.40 2.42
C LEU A 104 -4.02 3.72 2.01
N LEU A 105 -3.40 3.73 0.84
CA LEU A 105 -2.63 4.85 0.33
C LEU A 105 -3.21 5.37 -0.99
N GLN A 106 -3.43 6.69 -1.05
CA GLN A 106 -3.69 7.40 -2.30
C GLN A 106 -2.40 8.02 -2.81
N ALA A 107 -1.88 7.55 -3.93
CA ALA A 107 -0.74 8.11 -4.62
C ALA A 107 -1.05 9.51 -5.16
N LYS A 108 -0.09 10.42 -5.04
CA LYS A 108 -0.18 11.74 -5.65
C LYS A 108 1.19 12.32 -5.98
N LYS A 109 1.35 12.86 -7.18
CA LYS A 109 2.45 13.74 -7.52
C LYS A 109 2.14 15.17 -7.13
N ASN A 110 3.04 15.81 -6.39
CA ASN A 110 2.91 17.23 -6.10
C ASN A 110 4.25 17.86 -5.71
N ASP A 111 4.53 19.03 -6.27
CA ASP A 111 5.76 19.78 -6.04
C ASP A 111 5.53 21.10 -5.30
N LYS A 112 4.28 21.44 -4.93
CA LYS A 112 3.89 22.73 -4.35
C LYS A 112 3.39 22.61 -2.92
N PHE A 113 3.92 23.45 -2.04
CA PHE A 113 3.49 23.56 -0.64
C PHE A 113 2.72 24.86 -0.38
N PRO A 114 1.65 24.83 0.45
CA PRO A 114 1.01 23.65 1.04
C PRO A 114 0.33 22.77 -0.02
N ILE A 115 0.35 21.44 0.19
CA ILE A 115 -0.25 20.50 -0.76
C ILE A 115 -1.77 20.50 -0.58
N ILE A 116 -2.47 20.90 -1.65
CA ILE A 116 -3.90 20.69 -1.85
C ILE A 116 -4.03 19.62 -2.93
N PRO A 117 -4.66 18.47 -2.65
CA PRO A 117 -5.00 17.50 -3.69
C PRO A 117 -5.86 18.16 -4.78
N ASP A 118 -5.62 17.80 -6.02
CA ASP A 118 -6.33 18.32 -7.19
C ASP A 118 -7.77 17.79 -7.32
N ASN A 119 -8.04 16.60 -6.77
CA ASN A 119 -9.36 16.01 -6.72
C ASN A 119 -10.02 16.27 -5.35
N GLU A 120 -10.92 17.25 -5.30
CA GLU A 120 -11.62 17.65 -4.08
C GLU A 120 -12.48 16.51 -3.50
N ASN A 121 -13.12 15.70 -4.36
CA ASN A 121 -13.94 14.57 -3.93
C ASN A 121 -13.09 13.44 -3.32
N GLN A 122 -11.91 13.17 -3.88
CA GLN A 122 -10.96 12.19 -3.33
C GLN A 122 -10.44 12.66 -1.96
N HIS A 123 -10.11 13.95 -1.86
CA HIS A 123 -9.62 14.53 -0.62
C HIS A 123 -10.68 14.52 0.47
N TYR A 124 -11.92 14.88 0.11
CA TYR A 124 -13.03 14.83 1.05
C TYR A 124 -13.31 13.41 1.55
N LEU A 125 -13.24 12.39 0.67
CA LEU A 125 -13.37 10.99 1.05
C LEU A 125 -12.33 10.61 2.12
N TYR A 126 -11.05 10.90 1.88
CA TYR A 126 -9.98 10.52 2.81
C TYR A 126 -9.99 11.33 4.12
N ALA A 127 -10.43 12.59 4.06
CA ALA A 127 -10.48 13.48 5.21
C ALA A 127 -11.63 13.17 6.16
N HIS A 128 -12.78 12.75 5.62
CA HIS A 128 -14.02 12.64 6.38
C HIS A 128 -14.60 11.22 6.44
N TRP A 129 -14.19 10.32 5.55
CA TRP A 129 -14.73 8.97 5.38
C TRP A 129 -16.25 8.91 5.50
N PRO A 130 -17.00 9.69 4.68
CA PRO A 130 -18.46 9.61 4.67
C PRO A 130 -18.90 8.18 4.37
N VAL A 131 -20.16 7.86 4.71
CA VAL A 131 -20.77 6.62 4.22
C VAL A 131 -20.69 6.62 2.69
N PHE A 132 -20.02 5.63 2.14
CA PHE A 132 -19.81 5.49 0.71
C PHE A 132 -20.39 4.18 0.22
N LYS A 133 -20.59 4.10 -1.09
CA LYS A 133 -21.15 2.96 -1.78
C LYS A 133 -20.24 2.58 -2.93
N TYR A 134 -19.91 1.30 -3.07
CA TYR A 134 -19.16 0.82 -4.22
C TYR A 134 -19.98 1.03 -5.51
N CYS A 135 -19.32 1.61 -6.52
CA CYS A 135 -19.93 1.92 -7.80
C CYS A 135 -20.11 0.66 -8.67
N LYS A 136 -20.67 0.85 -9.87
CA LYS A 136 -20.72 -0.19 -10.89
C LYS A 136 -19.29 -0.64 -11.23
N LYS A 137 -19.10 -1.93 -11.54
CA LYS A 137 -17.81 -2.59 -11.84
C LYS A 137 -16.93 -2.93 -10.63
N SER A 138 -17.46 -2.82 -9.42
CA SER A 138 -16.86 -3.40 -8.22
C SER A 138 -17.30 -4.88 -8.02
N GLY A 139 -17.72 -5.56 -9.09
CA GLY A 139 -18.24 -6.94 -9.03
C GLY A 139 -19.36 -7.10 -8.01
N ASP A 140 -19.23 -8.12 -7.16
CA ASP A 140 -20.18 -8.44 -6.08
C ASP A 140 -20.30 -7.34 -5.00
N LEU A 141 -19.37 -6.38 -4.97
CA LEU A 141 -19.43 -5.24 -4.05
C LEU A 141 -20.36 -4.14 -4.55
N THR A 142 -20.74 -4.11 -5.83
CA THR A 142 -21.54 -3.01 -6.38
C THR A 142 -22.82 -2.77 -5.58
N GLY A 143 -23.01 -1.52 -5.16
CA GLY A 143 -24.17 -1.11 -4.36
C GLY A 143 -24.05 -1.36 -2.87
N GLN A 144 -23.03 -2.10 -2.42
CA GLN A 144 -22.77 -2.27 -0.99
C GLN A 144 -22.24 -0.97 -0.38
N GLN A 145 -22.74 -0.65 0.81
CA GLN A 145 -22.34 0.54 1.56
C GLN A 145 -21.34 0.20 2.66
N ARG A 146 -20.40 1.12 2.89
CA ARG A 146 -19.38 1.05 3.94
C ARG A 146 -19.19 2.42 4.57
N CYS A 147 -18.53 2.42 5.71
CA CYS A 147 -18.06 3.60 6.42
C CYS A 147 -16.71 3.28 7.07
N ILE A 148 -15.85 4.25 7.31
CA ILE A 148 -14.60 4.00 8.05
C ILE A 148 -14.62 4.93 9.26
N ASN A 149 -14.78 4.33 10.44
CA ASN A 149 -14.94 5.05 11.69
C ASN A 149 -13.74 4.82 12.62
N GLY A 150 -13.54 5.74 13.57
CA GLY A 150 -12.55 5.64 14.64
C GLY A 150 -11.58 6.82 14.67
N LEU A 151 -11.03 7.11 15.85
CA LEU A 151 -10.06 8.20 16.06
C LEU A 151 -8.71 7.94 15.39
N ASP A 152 -8.45 6.69 15.04
CA ASP A 152 -7.25 6.16 14.40
C ASP A 152 -7.38 6.06 12.87
N VAL A 153 -8.35 6.75 12.25
CA VAL A 153 -8.52 6.83 10.79
C VAL A 153 -7.24 7.29 10.08
N TYR A 154 -6.46 8.19 10.68
CA TYR A 154 -5.19 8.63 10.09
C TYR A 154 -4.09 7.55 10.11
N ASN A 155 -4.23 6.51 10.93
CA ASN A 155 -3.36 5.32 10.84
C ASN A 155 -3.85 4.36 9.75
N ALA A 156 -5.12 4.46 9.35
CA ALA A 156 -5.75 3.60 8.35
C ALA A 156 -5.49 4.10 6.92
N CYS A 157 -5.58 5.42 6.70
CA CYS A 157 -5.61 5.98 5.35
C CYS A 157 -4.70 7.21 5.25
N LYS A 158 -3.83 7.24 4.24
CA LYS A 158 -2.86 8.33 4.02
C LYS A 158 -2.71 8.65 2.53
N TYR A 159 -2.19 9.82 2.24
CA TYR A 159 -1.64 10.12 0.91
C TYR A 159 -0.20 9.64 0.82
N LEU A 160 0.18 9.03 -0.30
CA LEU A 160 1.56 8.75 -0.70
C LEU A 160 1.98 9.81 -1.73
N ILE A 161 2.81 10.74 -1.30
CA ILE A 161 3.27 11.87 -2.10
C ILE A 161 4.59 11.56 -2.77
N PHE A 162 4.65 11.77 -4.08
CA PHE A 162 5.87 11.85 -4.88
C PHE A 162 6.12 13.32 -5.21
N SER A 163 7.25 13.86 -4.76
CA SER A 163 7.61 15.27 -4.95
C SER A 163 8.94 15.36 -5.70
N GLU A 164 9.11 16.33 -6.57
CA GLU A 164 10.41 16.72 -7.10
C GLU A 164 11.14 17.67 -6.13
N SER A 165 10.37 18.37 -5.30
CA SER A 165 10.89 19.28 -4.28
C SER A 165 11.26 18.53 -3.00
N TYR A 166 12.45 18.81 -2.48
CA TYR A 166 12.86 18.35 -1.17
C TYR A 166 12.06 19.08 -0.09
N ILE A 167 11.31 18.33 0.73
CA ILE A 167 10.72 18.88 1.95
C ILE A 167 11.79 18.82 3.04
N PRO A 168 12.26 19.96 3.59
CA PRO A 168 13.20 19.94 4.69
C PRO A 168 12.52 19.39 5.95
N PHE A 169 12.94 18.20 6.37
CA PHE A 169 12.50 17.59 7.63
C PHE A 169 13.36 18.04 8.79
N CYS A 170 12.71 18.47 9.89
CA CYS A 170 13.33 18.54 11.20
C CYS A 170 13.15 17.18 11.89
N TYR A 171 14.22 16.39 12.02
CA TYR A 171 14.17 15.14 12.78
C TYR A 171 14.26 15.45 14.30
N PRO A 172 13.42 14.83 15.15
CA PRO A 172 13.57 14.93 16.59
C PRO A 172 14.88 14.25 17.03
N ASP A 173 15.62 14.93 17.91
CA ASP A 173 16.98 14.59 18.38
C ASP A 173 17.07 13.28 19.20
N SER A 174 16.03 12.45 19.25
CA SER A 174 15.93 11.32 20.19
C SER A 174 16.47 9.97 19.67
N ASN A 175 16.98 9.89 18.43
CA ASN A 175 17.50 8.62 17.91
C ASN A 175 18.90 8.26 18.48
N PRO A 176 19.14 6.97 18.85
CA PRO A 176 20.42 6.47 19.34
C PRO A 176 21.60 6.75 18.38
N PRO A 177 22.82 7.00 18.89
CA PRO A 177 23.98 7.38 18.08
C PRO A 177 24.37 6.37 16.98
N ALA A 178 24.15 5.08 17.21
CA ALA A 178 24.44 4.03 16.23
C ALA A 178 23.46 4.06 15.03
N ILE A 179 22.19 4.36 15.28
CA ILE A 179 21.15 4.51 14.26
C ILE A 179 21.39 5.79 13.47
N ARG A 180 21.81 6.89 14.13
CA ARG A 180 22.18 8.15 13.47
C ARG A 180 23.23 7.97 12.38
N ARG A 181 24.28 7.18 12.62
CA ARG A 181 25.40 7.04 11.67
C ARG A 181 25.00 6.30 10.38
N CYS A 182 24.21 5.25 10.48
CA CYS A 182 23.61 4.60 9.30
C CYS A 182 22.61 5.54 8.61
N PHE A 183 21.77 6.24 9.36
CA PHE A 183 20.79 7.19 8.82
C PHE A 183 21.44 8.34 8.02
N PHE A 184 22.54 8.92 8.50
CA PHE A 184 23.20 10.05 7.83
C PHE A 184 23.76 9.72 6.44
N ASP A 185 24.12 8.46 6.19
CA ASP A 185 24.52 8.01 4.86
C ASP A 185 23.30 7.83 3.91
N PHE A 186 22.11 7.53 4.44
CA PHE A 186 20.85 7.44 3.68
C PHE A 186 20.18 8.80 3.39
N ILE A 187 20.40 9.82 4.24
CA ILE A 187 19.88 11.19 4.05
C ILE A 187 20.38 11.84 2.74
N LYS A 188 21.40 11.28 2.07
CA LYS A 188 21.89 11.75 0.78
C LYS A 188 21.13 11.21 -0.44
N LEU A 189 20.20 10.26 -0.26
CA LEU A 189 19.32 9.84 -1.35
C LEU A 189 18.07 10.73 -1.33
N PRO A 190 17.86 11.61 -2.32
CA PRO A 190 16.65 12.42 -2.42
C PRO A 190 15.49 11.53 -2.88
N LEU A 191 15.06 10.60 -2.02
CA LEU A 191 13.76 9.98 -2.16
C LEU A 191 12.75 10.95 -1.59
N ASN A 192 12.31 11.87 -2.44
CA ASN A 192 11.28 12.86 -2.14
C ASN A 192 9.90 12.17 -2.14
N THR A 193 9.77 11.14 -1.28
CA THR A 193 8.54 10.39 -1.07
C THR A 193 8.10 10.47 0.37
N TYR A 194 6.83 10.78 0.55
CA TYR A 194 6.27 11.10 1.85
C TYR A 194 4.91 10.46 2.00
N THR A 195 4.52 10.17 3.24
CA THR A 195 3.12 9.99 3.56
C THR A 195 2.59 11.24 4.24
N ALA A 196 1.31 11.53 4.06
CA ALA A 196 0.66 12.68 4.68
C ALA A 196 -0.73 12.30 5.20
N HIS A 197 -1.13 12.95 6.29
CA HIS A 197 -2.49 12.86 6.76
C HIS A 197 -3.42 13.59 5.78
N PRO A 198 -4.59 13.03 5.47
CA PRO A 198 -5.61 13.67 4.65
C PRO A 198 -6.39 14.74 5.43
N SER A 199 -5.70 15.66 6.11
CA SER A 199 -6.37 16.78 6.78
C SER A 199 -7.04 17.70 5.78
N TRP A 200 -8.12 18.36 6.19
CA TRP A 200 -8.86 19.31 5.36
C TRP A 200 -8.59 20.75 5.82
N PRO A 201 -8.34 21.73 4.92
CA PRO A 201 -8.32 21.65 3.45
C PRO A 201 -6.91 21.41 2.84
N TYR A 202 -5.88 21.24 3.67
CA TYR A 202 -4.50 20.98 3.22
C TYR A 202 -4.00 19.69 3.83
N LEU A 203 -3.17 18.93 3.12
CA LEU A 203 -2.47 17.79 3.72
C LEU A 203 -1.53 18.24 4.85
N SER A 204 -1.38 17.41 5.88
CA SER A 204 -0.54 17.70 7.05
C SER A 204 0.26 16.48 7.48
N SER A 205 1.08 16.67 8.53
CA SER A 205 1.76 15.57 9.22
C SER A 205 2.58 14.69 8.27
N PHE A 206 3.37 15.34 7.43
CA PHE A 206 4.24 14.66 6.47
C PHE A 206 5.27 13.81 7.21
N ILE A 207 5.48 12.58 6.76
CA ILE A 207 6.49 11.63 7.24
C ILE A 207 7.18 11.04 6.01
N SER A 208 8.50 10.86 6.06
CA SER A 208 9.23 10.15 4.99
C SER A 208 8.60 8.76 4.74
N PHE A 209 8.28 8.42 3.49
CA PHE A 209 7.68 7.13 3.16
C PHE A 209 8.55 5.93 3.60
N PRO A 210 9.90 5.95 3.43
CA PRO A 210 10.75 4.92 4.01
C PRO A 210 10.53 4.69 5.52
N GLN A 211 10.40 5.77 6.29
CA GLN A 211 10.17 5.69 7.74
C GLN A 211 8.76 5.19 8.06
N GLU A 212 7.75 5.64 7.33
CA GLU A 212 6.37 5.17 7.52
C GLU A 212 6.25 3.68 7.20
N LEU A 213 6.89 3.21 6.13
CA LEU A 213 6.89 1.81 5.74
C LEU A 213 7.62 0.95 6.78
N LEU A 214 8.75 1.42 7.31
CA LEU A 214 9.43 0.75 8.42
C LEU A 214 8.51 0.67 9.65
N ASN A 215 7.90 1.79 10.04
CA ASN A 215 6.95 1.84 11.15
C ASN A 215 5.77 0.87 10.95
N PHE A 216 5.26 0.76 9.72
CA PHE A 216 4.22 -0.19 9.38
C PHE A 216 4.69 -1.64 9.56
N ILE A 217 5.84 -2.01 8.98
CA ILE A 217 6.43 -3.35 9.08
C ILE A 217 6.66 -3.76 10.54
N ILE A 218 7.17 -2.86 11.38
CA ILE A 218 7.43 -3.14 12.80
C ILE A 218 6.18 -3.02 13.69
N GLY A 219 5.00 -2.78 13.11
CA GLY A 219 3.73 -2.73 13.83
C GLY A 219 3.45 -1.44 14.61
N ASN A 220 4.19 -0.36 14.33
CA ASN A 220 3.99 0.98 14.91
C ASN A 220 3.07 1.89 14.07
N ALA A 221 2.68 1.45 12.88
CA ALA A 221 1.74 2.15 12.00
C ALA A 221 0.74 1.18 11.36
N GLY A 222 -0.30 1.73 10.74
CA GLY A 222 -1.43 0.97 10.22
C GLY A 222 -2.56 0.82 11.23
N LYS A 223 -3.76 0.50 10.74
CA LYS A 223 -4.93 0.23 11.57
C LYS A 223 -5.23 -1.27 11.61
N LEU A 224 -5.48 -1.78 12.82
CA LEU A 224 -5.84 -3.19 13.02
C LEU A 224 -7.15 -3.52 12.32
N TYR A 225 -7.22 -4.69 11.69
CA TYR A 225 -8.43 -5.21 11.08
C TYR A 225 -8.61 -6.69 11.42
N ILE A 226 -9.84 -7.20 11.28
CA ILE A 226 -10.16 -8.61 11.49
C ILE A 226 -10.25 -9.30 10.13
N SER A 227 -9.46 -10.35 9.90
CA SER A 227 -9.42 -11.13 8.64
C SER A 227 -10.73 -11.87 8.31
N SER A 228 -11.60 -12.08 9.29
CA SER A 228 -12.92 -12.68 9.11
C SER A 228 -13.92 -11.91 9.97
N PRO A 229 -14.31 -10.70 9.53
CA PRO A 229 -15.17 -9.84 10.32
C PRO A 229 -16.59 -10.45 10.37
N PRO A 230 -17.39 -10.08 11.38
CA PRO A 230 -18.80 -10.47 11.43
C PRO A 230 -19.53 -10.12 10.12
N GLN A 231 -20.54 -10.91 9.75
CA GLN A 231 -21.41 -10.57 8.63
C GLN A 231 -21.96 -9.15 8.83
N ASN A 232 -21.82 -8.30 7.80
CA ASN A 232 -22.19 -6.89 7.80
C ASN A 232 -21.31 -5.94 8.62
N ASP A 233 -20.05 -6.28 8.94
CA ASP A 233 -19.11 -5.26 9.39
C ASP A 233 -18.86 -4.26 8.25
N GLY A 234 -19.64 -3.18 8.25
CA GLY A 234 -19.51 -2.10 7.27
C GLY A 234 -18.33 -1.17 7.54
N ASN A 235 -17.47 -1.47 8.54
CA ASN A 235 -16.36 -0.63 8.96
C ASN A 235 -15.04 -1.00 8.26
N TRP A 236 -13.91 -0.56 8.84
CA TRP A 236 -12.55 -0.79 8.35
C TRP A 236 -12.27 -2.26 7.98
N SER A 237 -12.59 -3.22 8.85
CA SER A 237 -12.35 -4.64 8.54
C SER A 237 -13.16 -5.11 7.33
N GLY A 238 -14.41 -4.65 7.19
CA GLY A 238 -15.22 -4.92 6.00
C GLY A 238 -14.55 -4.41 4.73
N VAL A 239 -14.13 -3.14 4.73
CA VAL A 239 -13.44 -2.53 3.60
C VAL A 239 -12.16 -3.29 3.24
N ILE A 240 -11.34 -3.67 4.22
CA ILE A 240 -10.10 -4.42 3.93
C ILE A 240 -10.40 -5.79 3.32
N ASN A 241 -11.43 -6.50 3.81
CA ASN A 241 -11.78 -7.79 3.24
C ASN A 241 -12.41 -7.66 1.86
N ASP A 242 -13.23 -6.64 1.63
CA ASP A 242 -13.76 -6.30 0.31
C ASP A 242 -12.63 -6.11 -0.71
N LEU A 243 -11.62 -5.31 -0.35
CA LEU A 243 -10.45 -5.04 -1.20
C LEU A 243 -9.61 -6.29 -1.45
N LYS A 244 -9.39 -7.12 -0.43
CA LYS A 244 -8.68 -8.41 -0.59
C LYS A 244 -9.45 -9.35 -1.51
N THR A 245 -10.76 -9.47 -1.33
CA THR A 245 -11.62 -10.38 -2.11
C THR A 245 -11.72 -9.93 -3.56
N ILE A 246 -11.95 -8.64 -3.82
CA ILE A 246 -12.07 -8.16 -5.19
C ILE A 246 -10.72 -8.26 -5.93
N THR A 247 -9.59 -7.95 -5.27
CA THR A 247 -8.26 -8.18 -5.85
C THR A 247 -8.00 -9.67 -6.10
N ALA A 248 -8.36 -10.55 -5.17
CA ALA A 248 -8.16 -12.00 -5.33
C ALA A 248 -8.92 -12.59 -6.51
N ASN A 249 -10.08 -12.00 -6.86
CA ASN A 249 -10.94 -12.44 -7.95
C ASN A 249 -10.69 -11.67 -9.27
N HIS A 250 -9.80 -10.68 -9.26
CA HIS A 250 -9.58 -9.80 -10.39
C HIS A 250 -8.96 -10.51 -11.60
N THR A 251 -9.43 -10.16 -12.79
CA THR A 251 -8.86 -10.59 -14.07
C THR A 251 -8.49 -9.37 -14.93
N SER A 252 -7.20 -9.10 -15.14
CA SER A 252 -6.71 -7.98 -15.95
C SER A 252 -6.33 -8.33 -17.41
N VAL A 253 -7.21 -7.99 -18.35
CA VAL A 253 -6.86 -7.91 -19.78
C VAL A 253 -5.62 -7.05 -20.02
N ILE A 254 -5.42 -5.98 -19.26
CA ILE A 254 -4.25 -5.08 -19.39
C ILE A 254 -2.91 -5.80 -19.13
N ILE A 255 -2.80 -6.56 -18.03
CA ILE A 255 -1.56 -7.27 -17.69
C ILE A 255 -1.21 -8.31 -18.76
N SER A 256 -2.20 -8.94 -19.39
CA SER A 256 -1.94 -9.87 -20.49
C SER A 256 -1.30 -9.22 -21.72
N ARG A 257 -1.60 -7.93 -21.98
CA ARG A 257 -1.05 -7.17 -23.11
C ARG A 257 0.36 -6.65 -22.84
N THR A 258 0.64 -6.22 -21.61
CA THR A 258 1.95 -5.65 -21.23
C THR A 258 3.05 -6.70 -21.11
N THR A 259 2.70 -7.96 -20.85
CA THR A 259 3.66 -9.07 -20.76
C THR A 259 3.84 -9.85 -22.06
N GLY A 260 3.11 -9.51 -23.14
CA GLY A 260 3.24 -10.15 -24.46
C GLY A 260 2.76 -11.60 -24.55
N ILE A 261 1.94 -12.08 -23.60
CA ILE A 261 1.48 -13.47 -23.54
C ILE A 261 0.15 -13.60 -24.31
N PRO A 262 0.02 -14.53 -25.27
CA PRO A 262 -1.20 -14.67 -26.08
C PRO A 262 -2.42 -15.03 -25.22
N HIS A 263 -3.59 -14.53 -25.62
CA HIS A 263 -4.90 -14.78 -24.98
C HIS A 263 -5.13 -16.27 -24.72
N THR A 264 -4.80 -16.74 -23.52
CA THR A 264 -5.20 -18.06 -23.06
C THR A 264 -6.64 -17.98 -22.57
N LYS A 265 -7.42 -19.01 -22.92
CA LYS A 265 -8.86 -19.09 -22.68
C LYS A 265 -9.15 -19.00 -21.18
N ARG A 266 -10.05 -18.07 -20.83
CA ARG A 266 -10.68 -17.87 -19.51
C ARG A 266 -9.70 -17.62 -18.37
N GLY A 267 -9.31 -16.34 -18.30
CA GLY A 267 -9.16 -15.53 -17.09
C GLY A 267 -8.21 -16.05 -16.04
N VAL A 268 -7.03 -15.46 -15.95
CA VAL A 268 -6.52 -14.75 -14.75
C VAL A 268 -5.42 -13.80 -15.18
N SER A 269 -5.28 -12.67 -14.46
CA SER A 269 -4.28 -11.66 -14.80
C SER A 269 -4.00 -10.75 -13.60
N LEU A 270 -3.00 -11.15 -12.82
CA LEU A 270 -2.43 -10.40 -11.71
C LEU A 270 -0.91 -10.45 -11.82
N PHE A 271 -0.24 -9.32 -11.64
CA PHE A 271 1.22 -9.24 -11.62
C PHE A 271 1.70 -9.47 -10.19
N PHE A 272 2.63 -10.41 -9.99
CA PHE A 272 3.15 -10.75 -8.67
C PHE A 272 4.65 -10.55 -8.52
N SER A 273 5.08 -10.12 -7.34
CA SER A 273 6.48 -10.03 -6.93
C SER A 273 6.69 -10.53 -5.50
N GLY A 274 7.86 -11.11 -5.22
CA GLY A 274 8.26 -11.53 -3.87
C GLY A 274 7.86 -12.95 -3.45
N ASP A 275 7.58 -13.15 -2.16
CA ASP A 275 7.31 -14.46 -1.55
C ASP A 275 5.83 -14.84 -1.69
N SER A 276 5.56 -15.91 -2.44
CA SER A 276 4.19 -16.38 -2.72
C SER A 276 3.41 -16.86 -1.50
N SER A 277 4.08 -17.09 -0.36
CA SER A 277 3.42 -17.37 0.91
C SER A 277 2.69 -16.14 1.47
N CYS A 278 3.11 -14.93 1.09
CA CYS A 278 2.45 -13.65 1.41
C CYS A 278 1.23 -13.37 0.53
N LEU A 279 0.53 -14.40 0.05
CA LEU A 279 -0.68 -14.30 -0.76
C LEU A 279 -1.65 -15.42 -0.40
N SER A 280 -1.85 -15.61 0.91
CA SER A 280 -2.75 -16.64 1.41
C SER A 280 -4.21 -16.39 1.00
N PHE A 281 -4.57 -15.13 0.77
CA PHE A 281 -5.93 -14.71 0.37
C PHE A 281 -6.24 -14.91 -1.12
N ILE A 282 -5.24 -15.13 -1.98
CA ILE A 282 -5.49 -15.52 -3.37
C ILE A 282 -5.85 -17.01 -3.39
N SER A 283 -6.98 -17.36 -4.00
CA SER A 283 -7.43 -18.75 -4.14
C SER A 283 -6.39 -19.59 -4.89
N LYS A 284 -6.29 -20.90 -4.57
CA LYS A 284 -5.35 -21.81 -5.25
C LYS A 284 -5.61 -21.89 -6.76
N ASP A 285 -6.86 -21.74 -7.19
CA ASP A 285 -7.25 -21.75 -8.59
C ASP A 285 -6.76 -20.48 -9.32
N ASN A 286 -6.73 -19.33 -8.64
CA ASN A 286 -6.18 -18.09 -9.20
C ASN A 286 -4.64 -18.01 -9.09
N LYS A 287 -4.00 -18.85 -8.25
CA LYS A 287 -2.53 -18.92 -8.16
C LYS A 287 -1.86 -19.52 -9.39
N GLN A 288 -2.56 -20.36 -10.16
CA GLN A 288 -2.00 -21.03 -11.34
C GLN A 288 -1.74 -20.10 -12.53
N SER A 289 -2.10 -18.84 -12.37
CA SER A 289 -2.34 -17.92 -13.48
C SER A 289 -1.97 -16.49 -13.09
N ILE A 290 -1.20 -16.39 -12.00
CA ILE A 290 -0.36 -15.27 -11.63
C ILE A 290 0.79 -15.19 -12.62
N LEU A 291 1.06 -13.98 -13.14
CA LEU A 291 2.23 -13.73 -13.97
C LEU A 291 3.40 -13.34 -13.06
N ILE A 292 4.41 -14.20 -13.07
CA ILE A 292 5.71 -13.96 -12.43
C ILE A 292 6.63 -13.43 -13.53
N SER A 293 7.14 -12.23 -13.34
CA SER A 293 8.03 -11.54 -14.28
C SER A 293 9.27 -11.06 -13.55
N ASP A 294 10.40 -11.01 -14.26
CA ASP A 294 11.66 -10.48 -13.75
C ASP A 294 11.73 -8.93 -13.78
N GLU A 295 10.69 -8.28 -14.29
CA GLU A 295 10.57 -6.82 -14.40
C GLU A 295 9.15 -6.33 -14.04
N PRO A 296 8.99 -5.09 -13.51
CA PRO A 296 7.69 -4.50 -13.24
C PRO A 296 6.86 -4.35 -14.53
N PRO A 297 5.52 -4.39 -14.46
CA PRO A 297 4.69 -4.21 -15.63
C PRO A 297 4.83 -2.77 -16.15
N ASN A 298 4.95 -2.62 -17.47
CA ASN A 298 4.98 -1.32 -18.11
C ASN A 298 3.55 -0.83 -18.38
N VAL A 299 3.10 0.17 -17.61
CA VAL A 299 1.75 0.74 -17.66
C VAL A 299 1.68 2.14 -18.30
N SER A 300 2.81 2.64 -18.80
CA SER A 300 2.93 4.01 -19.37
C SER A 300 1.99 4.32 -20.54
N ASN A 301 1.46 3.32 -21.24
CA ASN A 301 0.59 3.48 -22.41
C ASN A 301 -0.90 3.18 -22.15
N LEU A 302 -1.30 2.95 -20.89
CA LEU A 302 -2.61 2.36 -20.55
C LEU A 302 -3.60 3.34 -19.91
N GLU A 303 -3.21 4.59 -19.67
CA GLU A 303 -4.06 5.63 -19.06
C GLU A 303 -5.31 5.96 -19.90
N ASN A 304 -5.29 5.70 -21.21
CA ASN A 304 -6.42 5.95 -22.11
C ASN A 304 -7.36 4.74 -22.29
N ASP A 305 -6.93 3.56 -21.84
CA ASP A 305 -7.70 2.32 -21.97
C ASP A 305 -8.42 2.05 -20.64
N ILE A 306 -9.45 2.84 -20.31
CA ILE A 306 -10.50 2.35 -19.41
C ILE A 306 -11.20 1.23 -20.18
N ILE A 307 -10.70 0.00 -20.03
CA ILE A 307 -11.34 -1.17 -20.61
C ILE A 307 -12.65 -1.33 -19.87
N GLU A 308 -13.76 -1.01 -20.53
CA GLU A 308 -15.08 -0.93 -19.92
C GLU A 308 -15.54 -2.23 -19.24
N GLU A 309 -14.90 -3.35 -19.56
CA GLU A 309 -15.25 -4.72 -19.17
C GLU A 309 -14.45 -5.30 -17.99
N GLU A 310 -13.45 -4.61 -17.43
CA GLU A 310 -12.73 -5.13 -16.26
C GLU A 310 -13.44 -4.77 -14.94
N GLU A 311 -13.58 -5.75 -14.05
CA GLU A 311 -13.96 -5.53 -12.66
C GLU A 311 -12.73 -4.99 -11.91
N GLY A 312 -12.88 -3.95 -11.08
CA GLY A 312 -11.74 -3.28 -10.43
C GLY A 312 -11.06 -4.10 -9.33
N GLY A 313 -9.80 -3.78 -8.99
CA GLY A 313 -9.04 -4.37 -7.88
C GLY A 313 -8.16 -3.33 -7.19
N ILE A 314 -7.28 -3.70 -6.28
CA ILE A 314 -6.30 -2.75 -5.72
C ILE A 314 -4.93 -3.38 -5.68
N SER A 315 -3.89 -2.58 -5.93
CA SER A 315 -2.52 -3.01 -5.73
C SER A 315 -2.26 -3.26 -4.25
N ILE A 316 -1.61 -4.38 -3.92
CA ILE A 316 -1.37 -4.83 -2.55
C ILE A 316 0.12 -5.10 -2.33
N ILE A 317 0.64 -4.74 -1.16
CA ILE A 317 1.88 -5.31 -0.62
C ILE A 317 1.56 -5.94 0.73
N GLU A 318 1.86 -7.23 0.90
CA GLU A 318 1.67 -7.96 2.15
C GLU A 318 3.00 -8.31 2.80
N PHE A 319 3.13 -7.95 4.08
CA PHE A 319 4.24 -8.31 4.95
C PHE A 319 3.80 -9.36 5.97
N ILE A 320 4.47 -10.49 6.01
CA ILE A 320 4.35 -11.48 7.09
C ILE A 320 5.58 -11.34 7.97
N VAL A 321 5.39 -11.00 9.24
CA VAL A 321 6.46 -10.76 10.21
C VAL A 321 6.42 -11.86 11.27
N ASP A 322 7.42 -12.74 11.28
CA ASP A 322 7.56 -13.79 12.27
C ASP A 322 8.34 -13.30 13.49
N THR A 323 7.72 -13.37 14.66
CA THR A 323 8.29 -12.92 15.93
C THR A 323 8.69 -14.09 16.83
N SER A 324 8.67 -15.35 16.35
CA SER A 324 8.94 -16.53 17.18
C SER A 324 10.38 -16.60 17.70
N ASP A 325 11.35 -16.04 16.96
CA ASP A 325 12.78 -16.16 17.25
C ASP A 325 13.36 -15.04 18.14
N GLU A 326 12.56 -14.04 18.53
CA GLU A 326 13.07 -12.84 19.22
C GLU A 326 12.99 -12.89 20.76
N SER A 327 12.98 -14.08 21.37
CA SER A 327 13.07 -14.25 22.83
C SER A 327 14.41 -13.82 23.45
N HIS A 328 15.37 -13.31 22.65
CA HIS A 328 16.65 -12.81 23.14
C HIS A 328 17.05 -11.52 22.41
N THR A 329 16.50 -10.36 22.79
CA THR A 329 17.25 -9.10 23.08
C THR A 329 16.23 -8.02 23.51
N ARG A 330 15.89 -7.96 24.81
CA ARG A 330 15.22 -6.78 25.36
C ARG A 330 16.25 -5.65 25.46
N LEU A 331 16.25 -4.72 24.51
CA LEU A 331 16.77 -3.38 24.79
C LEU A 331 15.68 -2.64 25.59
N ARG A 332 15.82 -2.64 26.92
CA ARG A 332 15.16 -1.64 27.76
C ARG A 332 15.74 -0.28 27.36
N MET A 333 14.96 0.52 26.65
CA MET A 333 15.16 1.96 26.65
C MET A 333 14.39 2.51 27.85
N GLU A 334 15.14 2.81 28.92
CA GLU A 334 14.70 3.69 30.01
C GLU A 334 14.76 5.15 29.57
#